data_AF-A0A2N7Q0L3-F1
#
_entry.id   AF-A0A2N7Q0L3-F1
#
_cell.length_a   1.000
_cell.length_b   1.000
_cell.length_c   1.000
_cell.angle_alpha   90.00
_cell.angle_beta   90.00
_cell.angle_gamma   90.00
#
_symmetry.space_group_name_H-M   'P 1'
#
loop_
_entity.id
_entity.type
_entity.pdbx_description
1 polymer ?
#
loop_
_entity_poly.entity_id
_entity_poly.type
_entity_poly.pdbx_seq_one_letter_code
_entity_poly.pdbx_strand_id
1 'polypeptide(L)'
;MEKLQNGWIKSGKSIVKTYFIDDWDKITEFLIFITNTIKNLDHHPDILFHTASKSITIFLTTHSTSGVSEKDLEFSKRLDDWIEQNK
;
A
#
# COMPACT_ATOMS: atom_id res chain seq x y z
N MET A 1 9.39 9.88 -12.23
CA MET A 1 8.39 8.99 -11.60
C MET A 1 7.65 8.28 -12.71
N GLU A 2 7.77 6.97 -12.77
CA GLU A 2 7.11 6.14 -13.78
C GLU A 2 5.75 5.71 -13.23
N LYS A 3 4.67 5.98 -13.97
CA LYS A 3 3.33 5.51 -13.59
C LYS A 3 3.23 4.02 -13.92
N LEU A 4 2.83 3.22 -12.93
CA LEU A 4 2.51 1.82 -13.09
C LEU A 4 0.99 1.66 -13.29
N GLN A 5 0.54 0.43 -13.54
CA GLN A 5 -0.89 0.13 -13.58
C GLN A 5 -1.55 0.44 -12.23
N ASN A 6 -2.87 0.67 -12.27
CA ASN A 6 -3.72 0.88 -11.10
C ASN A 6 -3.36 2.08 -10.20
N GLY A 7 -2.64 3.07 -10.72
CA GLY A 7 -2.34 4.31 -9.99
C GLY A 7 -1.14 4.23 -9.04
N TRP A 8 -0.39 3.13 -9.06
CA TRP A 8 0.92 3.04 -8.41
C TRP A 8 1.96 3.86 -9.17
N ILE A 9 2.92 4.43 -8.44
CA ILE A 9 4.00 5.24 -9.00
C ILE A 9 5.33 4.63 -8.55
N LYS A 10 6.21 4.33 -9.51
CA LYS A 10 7.60 3.97 -9.20
C LYS A 10 8.40 5.24 -8.87
N SER A 11 8.90 5.29 -7.64
CA SER A 11 9.68 6.39 -7.08
C SER A 11 11.00 5.85 -6.54
N GLY A 12 12.06 6.03 -7.34
CA GLY A 12 13.39 5.47 -7.03
C GLY A 12 13.33 3.94 -6.95
N LYS A 13 13.57 3.42 -5.75
CA LYS A 13 13.58 1.98 -5.46
C LYS A 13 12.23 1.42 -5.04
N SER A 14 11.25 2.27 -4.73
CA SER A 14 9.95 1.87 -4.21
C SER A 14 8.83 2.05 -5.23
N ILE A 15 7.73 1.34 -5.03
CA ILE A 15 6.42 1.71 -5.59
C ILE A 15 5.59 2.38 -4.50
N VAL A 16 4.86 3.43 -4.87
CA VAL A 16 4.13 4.30 -3.94
C VAL A 16 2.70 4.52 -4.45
N LYS A 17 1.73 4.48 -3.54
CA LYS A 17 0.34 4.86 -3.82
C LYS A 17 -0.31 5.46 -2.58
N THR A 18 -1.18 6.44 -2.81
CA THR A 18 -2.02 7.05 -1.76
C THR A 18 -3.47 6.64 -1.99
N TYR A 19 -4.08 6.11 -0.93
CA TYR A 19 -5.50 5.80 -0.85
C TYR A 19 -6.21 6.90 -0.08
N PHE A 20 -7.37 7.32 -0.56
CA PHE A 20 -8.25 8.28 0.12
C PHE A 20 -9.52 7.54 0.52
N ILE A 21 -9.87 7.59 1.81
CA ILE A 21 -10.99 6.82 2.38
C ILE A 21 -11.77 7.77 3.29
N ASP A 22 -12.97 8.19 2.88
CA ASP A 22 -13.72 9.22 3.62
C ASP A 22 -14.42 8.71 4.89
N ASP A 23 -14.37 7.41 5.16
CA ASP A 23 -15.02 6.74 6.29
C ASP A 23 -13.99 6.20 7.30
N TRP A 24 -14.15 6.54 8.57
CA TRP A 24 -13.25 6.12 9.65
C TRP A 24 -13.32 4.63 9.98
N ASP A 25 -14.49 4.01 9.82
CA ASP A 25 -14.64 2.58 10.05
C ASP A 25 -13.91 1.82 8.94
N LYS A 26 -14.07 2.24 7.67
CA LYS A 26 -13.31 1.69 6.53
C LYS A 26 -11.80 1.91 6.66
N ILE A 27 -11.36 3.05 7.17
CA ILE A 27 -9.93 3.28 7.47
C ILE A 27 -9.43 2.24 8.48
N THR A 28 -10.20 2.00 9.55
CA THR A 28 -9.82 1.03 10.59
C THR A 28 -9.71 -0.37 10.01
N GLU A 29 -10.69 -0.80 9.23
CA GLU A 29 -10.67 -2.09 8.53
C GLU A 29 -9.49 -2.19 7.55
N PHE A 30 -9.18 -1.13 6.81
CA PHE A 30 -8.05 -1.11 5.88
C PHE A 30 -6.71 -1.24 6.59
N LEU A 31 -6.53 -0.54 7.73
CA LEU A 31 -5.32 -0.66 8.54
C LEU A 31 -5.16 -2.08 9.12
N ILE A 32 -6.26 -2.70 9.56
CA ILE A 32 -6.25 -4.11 9.98
C ILE A 32 -5.86 -5.03 8.81
N PHE A 33 -6.42 -4.80 7.62
CA PHE A 33 -6.08 -5.56 6.43
C PHE A 33 -4.59 -5.41 6.05
N ILE A 34 -4.05 -4.19 6.11
CA ILE A 34 -2.63 -3.93 5.84
C ILE A 34 -1.76 -4.70 6.84
N THR A 35 -2.02 -4.61 8.13
CA THR A 35 -1.22 -5.31 9.16
C THR A 35 -1.28 -6.84 9.03
N ASN A 36 -2.44 -7.39 8.67
CA ASN A 36 -2.55 -8.81 8.33
C ASN A 36 -1.75 -9.18 7.07
N THR A 37 -1.73 -8.32 6.06
CA THR A 37 -0.95 -8.53 4.83
C THR A 37 0.56 -8.51 5.12
N ILE A 38 1.02 -7.59 5.98
CA ILE A 38 2.41 -7.56 6.47
C ILE A 38 2.80 -8.90 7.09
N LYS A 39 1.98 -9.39 8.03
CA LYS A 39 2.22 -10.66 8.71
C LYS A 39 2.22 -11.85 7.75
N ASN A 40 1.28 -11.89 6.80
CA ASN A 40 1.13 -13.01 5.88
C ASN A 40 2.25 -13.10 4.85
N LEU A 41 2.76 -11.97 4.37
CA LEU A 41 3.82 -11.92 3.36
C LEU A 41 5.23 -11.84 3.96
N ASP A 42 5.33 -11.63 5.28
CA ASP A 42 6.57 -11.28 5.96
C ASP A 42 7.32 -10.19 5.19
N HIS A 43 6.59 -9.09 4.95
CA HIS A 43 7.03 -7.98 4.11
C HIS A 43 6.50 -6.66 4.65
N HIS A 44 7.39 -5.71 4.93
CA HIS A 44 7.12 -4.56 5.77
C HIS A 44 7.22 -3.27 4.95
N PRO A 45 6.10 -2.67 4.51
CA PRO A 45 6.10 -1.35 3.85
C PRO A 45 6.27 -0.22 4.86
N ASP A 46 6.67 0.95 4.37
CA ASP A 46 6.47 2.20 5.12
C ASP A 46 5.05 2.72 4.87
N ILE A 47 4.42 3.25 5.92
CA ILE A 47 3.03 3.72 5.91
C ILE A 47 2.98 5.14 6.46
N LEU A 48 2.37 6.06 5.72
CA LEU A 48 2.02 7.40 6.20
C LEU A 48 0.50 7.52 6.26
N PHE A 49 -0.04 7.81 7.45
CA PHE A 49 -1.46 8.05 7.64
C PHE A 49 -1.71 9.53 7.96
N HIS A 50 -2.30 10.26 7.01
CA HIS A 50 -2.70 11.64 7.16
C HIS A 50 -4.16 11.72 7.60
N THR A 51 -4.39 11.94 8.89
CA THR A 51 -5.74 11.96 9.50
C THR A 51 -6.60 13.12 9.04
N ALA A 52 -6.00 14.29 8.76
CA ALA A 52 -6.74 15.48 8.31
C ALA A 52 -7.34 15.30 6.90
N SER A 53 -6.63 14.61 6.01
CA SER A 53 -7.06 14.32 4.63
C SER A 53 -7.62 12.91 4.46
N LYS A 54 -7.72 12.14 5.55
CA LYS A 54 -8.11 10.72 5.56
C LYS A 54 -7.43 9.89 4.46
N SER A 55 -6.10 10.05 4.37
CA SER A 55 -5.32 9.40 3.32
C SER A 55 -4.20 8.53 3.89
N ILE A 56 -4.02 7.37 3.29
CA ILE A 56 -2.98 6.39 3.65
C ILE A 56 -2.06 6.22 2.45
N THR A 57 -0.79 6.58 2.63
CA THR A 57 0.25 6.39 1.62
C THR A 57 1.09 5.17 1.97
N ILE A 58 1.27 4.28 1.01
CA ILE A 58 2.03 3.04 1.15
C ILE A 58 3.27 3.12 0.27
N PHE A 59 4.43 2.82 0.85
CA PHE A 59 5.71 2.68 0.14
C PHE A 59 6.16 1.23 0.24
N LEU A 60 6.29 0.58 -0.90
CA LEU A 60 6.73 -0.80 -1.00
C LEU A 60 8.12 -0.86 -1.64
N THR A 61 9.07 -1.40 -0.89
CA THR A 61 10.44 -1.68 -1.32
C THR A 61 10.89 -2.96 -0.63
N THR A 62 11.69 -3.75 -1.32
CA THR A 62 12.41 -4.86 -0.70
C THR A 62 13.83 -4.40 -0.35
N HIS A 63 14.11 -4.24 0.95
CA HIS A 63 15.41 -3.74 1.42
C HIS A 63 16.59 -4.62 1.00
N SER A 64 16.41 -5.94 0.98
CA SER A 64 17.48 -6.90 0.64
C SER A 64 17.91 -6.84 -0.83
N THR A 65 16.98 -6.54 -1.75
CA THR A 65 17.25 -6.41 -3.18
C THR A 65 17.53 -4.97 -3.59
N SER A 66 17.41 -4.00 -2.66
CA SER A 66 17.55 -2.58 -2.95
C SER A 66 16.63 -2.12 -4.09
N GLY A 67 15.41 -2.67 -4.17
CA GLY A 67 14.45 -2.36 -5.23
C GLY A 67 13.10 -3.04 -5.06
N VAL A 68 12.27 -2.91 -6.09
CA VAL A 68 10.94 -3.54 -6.17
C VAL A 68 11.11 -5.04 -6.47
N SER A 69 10.47 -5.89 -5.68
CA SER A 69 10.41 -7.33 -5.86
C SER A 69 8.98 -7.83 -6.12
N GLU A 70 8.83 -9.13 -6.33
CA GLU A 70 7.53 -9.78 -6.44
C GLU A 70 6.67 -9.61 -5.18
N LYS A 71 7.28 -9.58 -3.98
CA LYS A 71 6.55 -9.32 -2.73
C LYS A 71 5.93 -7.93 -2.73
N ASP A 72 6.63 -6.94 -3.28
CA ASP A 72 6.09 -5.58 -3.41
C ASP A 72 4.89 -5.54 -4.37
N LEU A 73 4.98 -6.27 -5.49
CA LEU A 73 3.89 -6.36 -6.47
C LEU A 73 2.69 -7.17 -5.96
N GLU A 74 2.92 -8.21 -5.17
CA GLU A 74 1.85 -8.98 -4.55
C GLU A 74 1.14 -8.17 -3.46
N PHE A 75 1.91 -7.47 -2.62
CA PHE A 75 1.37 -6.60 -1.59
C PHE A 75 0.51 -5.50 -2.22
N SER A 76 1.03 -4.82 -3.25
CA SER A 76 0.32 -3.74 -3.93
C SER A 76 -1.02 -4.19 -4.52
N LYS A 77 -1.04 -5.37 -5.14
CA LYS A 77 -2.26 -5.98 -5.68
C LYS A 77 -3.28 -6.28 -4.58
N ARG A 78 -2.88 -6.88 -3.46
CA ARG A 78 -3.80 -7.20 -2.35
C ARG A 78 -4.49 -5.96 -1.81
N LEU A 79 -3.78 -4.83 -1.71
CA LEU A 79 -4.37 -3.56 -1.29
C LEU A 79 -5.37 -3.01 -2.31
N ASP A 80 -5.02 -3.07 -3.59
CA ASP A 80 -5.92 -2.64 -4.68
C ASP A 80 -7.21 -3.46 -4.69
N ASP A 81 -7.09 -4.79 -4.57
CA ASP A 81 -8.22 -5.72 -4.53
C ASP A 81 -9.13 -5.44 -3.33
N TRP A 82 -8.56 -5.19 -2.14
CA TRP A 82 -9.34 -4.82 -0.96
C TRP A 82 -10.09 -3.51 -1.17
N ILE A 83 -9.43 -2.49 -1.71
CA ILE A 83 -10.06 -1.19 -1.98
C ILE A 83 -11.21 -1.35 -2.96
N GLU A 84 -11.03 -2.11 -4.04
CA GLU A 84 -12.08 -2.34 -5.03
C GLU A 84 -13.31 -3.06 -4.45
N GLN A 85 -13.09 -4.04 -3.57
CA GLN A 85 -14.16 -4.81 -2.93
C GLN A 85 -14.91 -4.03 -1.85
N ASN A 86 -14.28 -3.02 -1.25
CA ASN A 86 -14.81 -2.28 -0.10
C ASN A 86 -15.08 -0.79 -0.42
N LYS A 87 -15.24 -0.43 -1.70
CA LYS A 87 -15.65 0.92 -2.13
C LYS A 87 -16.96 1.37 -1.49
#